data_AF-A0A7K7W7Y2-F1
#
_entry.id   AF-A0A7K7W7Y2-F1
#
_cell.length_a   1.000
_cell.length_b   1.000
_cell.length_c   1.000
_cell.angle_alpha   90.00
_cell.angle_beta   90.00
_cell.angle_gamma   90.00
#
_symmetry.space_group_name_H-M   'P 1'
#
loop_
_entity.id
_entity.type
_entity.pdbx_description
1 polymer ?
#
loop_
_entity_poly.entity_id
_entity_poly.type
_entity_poly.pdbx_seq_one_letter_code
_entity_poly.pdbx_strand_id
1 'polypeptide(L)'
;SEQGVPCPTCPTAPPSITGAEETRNITVPAGELLTLECPAAAVPPPHIEWQWQGSLLQVGARAAGGGRAGAGAALLTGALWVCQEDARVRVLDGGRFLRLRALLRTDSSEFSCTASNALGSTSLRFHVDVHG
;
A
#
# COMPACT_ATOMS: atom_id res chain seq x y z
N SER A 1 33.88 -25.06 -33.15
CA SER A 1 32.42 -25.09 -33.03
C SER A 1 32.06 -24.79 -31.59
N GLU A 2 31.96 -23.50 -31.25
CA GLU A 2 31.56 -23.06 -29.91
C GLU A 2 30.05 -22.76 -29.98
N GLN A 3 29.23 -23.79 -29.79
CA GLN A 3 27.81 -23.58 -29.55
C GLN A 3 27.67 -23.31 -28.06
N GLY A 4 27.86 -22.04 -27.69
CA GLY A 4 27.60 -21.53 -26.35
C GLY A 4 26.16 -21.82 -25.97
N VAL A 5 25.98 -22.58 -24.90
CA VAL A 5 24.69 -22.86 -24.27
C VAL A 5 24.06 -21.50 -23.91
N PRO A 6 22.87 -21.14 -24.41
CA PRO A 6 22.21 -19.93 -23.94
C PRO A 6 21.95 -20.08 -22.45
N CYS A 7 22.34 -19.08 -21.65
CA CYS A 7 22.02 -19.04 -20.22
C CYS A 7 20.55 -19.40 -20.03
N PRO A 8 20.18 -20.23 -19.04
CA PRO A 8 18.78 -20.55 -18.81
C PRO A 8 18.06 -19.21 -18.62
N THR A 9 17.15 -18.89 -19.55
CA THR A 9 16.27 -17.74 -19.41
C THR A 9 15.64 -17.82 -18.03
N CYS A 10 15.78 -16.76 -17.23
CA CYS A 10 15.23 -16.72 -15.88
C CYS A 10 13.76 -17.15 -15.92
N PRO A 11 13.31 -18.09 -15.06
CA PRO A 11 11.95 -18.62 -15.13
C PRO A 11 10.94 -17.49 -14.91
N THR A 12 9.99 -17.32 -15.82
CA THR A 12 8.93 -16.30 -15.68
C THR A 12 7.63 -16.95 -15.25
N ALA A 13 6.93 -16.33 -14.29
CA ALA A 13 5.65 -16.78 -13.77
C ALA A 13 4.68 -15.59 -13.64
N PRO A 14 3.40 -15.74 -14.05
CA PRO A 14 2.39 -14.72 -13.82
C PRO A 14 2.15 -14.52 -12.31
N PRO A 15 1.62 -13.36 -11.89
CA PRO A 15 1.44 -13.08 -10.49
C PRO A 15 0.30 -13.93 -9.93
N SER A 16 0.54 -14.51 -8.76
CA SER A 16 -0.43 -15.30 -8.01
C SER A 16 -0.48 -14.81 -6.57
N ILE A 17 -1.69 -14.63 -6.02
CA ILE A 17 -1.88 -14.27 -4.60
C ILE A 17 -2.61 -15.42 -3.91
N THR A 18 -2.07 -15.86 -2.78
CA THR A 18 -2.74 -16.88 -1.95
C THR A 18 -4.06 -16.31 -1.41
N GLY A 19 -5.19 -16.92 -1.77
CA GLY A 19 -6.53 -16.47 -1.36
C GLY A 19 -7.10 -15.30 -2.16
N ALA A 20 -6.61 -15.04 -3.38
CA ALA A 20 -7.12 -13.97 -4.25
C ALA A 20 -8.65 -14.06 -4.51
N GLU A 21 -9.19 -15.27 -4.55
CA GLU A 21 -10.61 -15.54 -4.81
C GLU A 21 -11.52 -15.22 -3.61
N GLU A 22 -10.96 -15.01 -2.41
CA GLU A 22 -11.70 -14.78 -1.18
C GLU A 22 -11.44 -13.38 -0.61
N THR A 23 -12.49 -12.74 -0.11
CA THR A 23 -12.36 -11.48 0.63
C THR A 23 -11.94 -11.78 2.07
N ARG A 24 -10.82 -11.20 2.50
CA ARG A 24 -10.31 -11.39 3.87
C ARG A 24 -10.98 -10.41 4.83
N ASN A 25 -11.69 -10.93 5.82
CA ASN A 25 -12.33 -10.10 6.86
C ASN A 25 -11.35 -9.88 8.02
N ILE A 26 -11.12 -8.64 8.40
CA ILE A 26 -10.19 -8.26 9.47
C ILE A 26 -10.91 -7.32 10.43
N THR A 27 -10.87 -7.65 11.72
CA THR A 27 -11.49 -6.84 12.76
C THR A 27 -10.40 -6.31 13.70
N VAL A 28 -10.34 -4.99 13.91
CA VAL A 28 -9.29 -4.35 14.72
C VAL A 28 -9.89 -3.30 15.65
N PRO A 29 -9.39 -3.13 16.89
CA PRO A 29 -9.82 -2.02 17.75
C PRO A 29 -9.36 -0.64 17.24
N ALA A 30 -10.11 0.40 17.57
CA ALA A 30 -9.74 1.79 17.29
C ALA A 30 -8.49 2.19 18.09
N GLY A 31 -7.63 3.01 17.48
CA GLY A 31 -6.36 3.46 18.06
C GLY A 31 -5.19 2.50 17.83
N GLU A 32 -5.44 1.27 17.40
CA GLU A 32 -4.41 0.26 17.16
C GLU A 32 -3.66 0.47 15.83
N LEU A 33 -2.77 -0.48 15.52
CA LEU A 33 -2.03 -0.59 14.27
C LEU A 33 -2.58 -1.73 13.41
N LEU A 34 -3.02 -1.41 12.19
CA LEU A 34 -3.39 -2.40 11.17
C LEU A 34 -2.23 -2.58 10.20
N THR A 35 -1.90 -3.84 9.90
CA THR A 35 -0.96 -4.20 8.82
C THR A 35 -1.61 -5.22 7.91
N LEU A 36 -1.80 -4.86 6.64
CA LEU A 36 -2.29 -5.73 5.59
C LEU A 36 -1.10 -6.20 4.74
N GLU A 37 -1.05 -7.50 4.45
CA GLU A 37 -0.04 -8.10 3.57
C GLU A 37 -0.66 -8.55 2.26
N CYS A 38 -0.01 -8.25 1.16
CA CYS A 38 -0.30 -8.79 -0.17
C CYS A 38 0.72 -9.89 -0.51
N PRO A 39 0.43 -11.18 -0.23
CA PRO A 39 1.36 -12.28 -0.47
C PRO A 39 1.36 -12.68 -1.96
N ALA A 40 1.85 -11.79 -2.82
CA ALA A 40 1.95 -12.01 -4.25
C ALA A 40 3.29 -12.67 -4.62
N ALA A 41 3.23 -13.79 -5.33
CA ALA A 41 4.39 -14.44 -5.93
C ALA A 41 4.34 -14.29 -7.45
N ALA A 42 5.38 -13.70 -8.04
CA ALA A 42 5.52 -13.53 -9.48
C ALA A 42 7.00 -13.50 -9.87
N VAL A 43 7.33 -13.92 -11.09
CA VAL A 43 8.66 -13.74 -11.66
C VAL A 43 8.56 -13.15 -13.06
N PRO A 44 9.11 -11.95 -13.35
CA PRO A 44 9.80 -11.04 -12.43
C PRO A 44 8.93 -10.56 -11.25
N PRO A 45 9.53 -10.05 -10.17
CA PRO A 45 8.81 -9.52 -9.01
C PRO A 45 7.68 -8.57 -9.42
N PRO A 46 6.48 -8.70 -8.84
CA PRO A 46 5.33 -7.89 -9.25
C PRO A 46 5.42 -6.47 -8.70
N HIS A 47 4.84 -5.51 -9.42
CA HIS A 47 4.49 -4.19 -8.89
C HIS A 47 3.21 -4.33 -8.07
N ILE A 48 3.23 -3.87 -6.81
CA ILE A 48 2.08 -3.98 -5.91
C ILE A 48 1.51 -2.58 -5.65
N GLU A 49 0.23 -2.45 -5.91
CA GLU A 49 -0.55 -1.24 -5.72
C GLU A 49 -1.68 -1.48 -4.73
N TRP A 50 -1.85 -0.55 -3.78
CA TRP A 50 -2.95 -0.60 -2.81
C TRP A 50 -4.04 0.38 -3.18
N GLN A 51 -5.29 0.00 -2.93
CA GLN A 51 -6.44 0.87 -3.07
C GLN A 51 -7.24 0.88 -1.76
N TRP A 52 -7.71 2.06 -1.38
CA TRP A 52 -8.58 2.30 -0.24
C TRP A 52 -9.81 3.07 -0.71
N GLN A 53 -11.01 2.48 -0.54
CA GLN A 53 -12.26 3.06 -1.04
C GLN A 53 -12.22 3.41 -2.54
N GLY A 54 -11.59 2.54 -3.34
CA GLY A 54 -11.39 2.75 -4.78
C GLY A 54 -10.35 3.82 -5.15
N SER A 55 -9.69 4.44 -4.17
CA SER A 55 -8.60 5.40 -4.40
C SER A 55 -7.24 4.73 -4.29
N LEU A 56 -6.38 4.91 -5.29
CA LEU A 56 -5.03 4.36 -5.31
C LEU A 56 -4.15 5.04 -4.24
N LEU A 57 -3.63 4.24 -3.32
CA LEU A 57 -2.66 4.66 -2.31
C LEU A 57 -1.28 4.79 -2.97
N GLN A 58 -0.78 6.02 -3.06
CA GLN A 58 0.49 6.32 -3.70
C GLN A 58 1.64 5.68 -2.91
N VAL A 59 2.37 4.76 -3.56
CA VAL A 59 3.62 4.20 -3.03
C VAL A 59 4.72 5.27 -3.20
N GLY A 60 4.84 6.16 -2.20
CA GLY A 60 5.97 7.08 -2.10
C GLY A 60 5.84 8.44 -2.80
N ALA A 61 4.68 8.81 -3.35
CA ALA A 61 4.46 10.19 -3.80
C ALA A 61 3.82 11.00 -2.67
N ARG A 62 4.57 11.98 -2.17
CA ARG A 62 4.08 13.07 -1.33
C ARG A 62 2.71 13.49 -1.82
N ALA A 63 1.72 13.50 -0.93
CA ALA A 63 0.49 14.22 -1.20
C ALA A 63 0.88 15.63 -1.64
N ALA A 64 0.69 15.93 -2.92
CA ALA A 64 0.67 17.29 -3.41
C ALA A 64 -0.61 17.92 -2.84
N GLY A 65 -0.59 18.19 -1.54
CA GLY A 65 -1.44 19.19 -0.93
C GLY A 65 -0.98 20.52 -1.50
N GLY A 66 -1.51 20.87 -2.67
CA GLY A 66 -1.53 22.24 -3.17
C GLY A 66 -2.43 23.09 -2.28
N GLY A 67 -2.07 23.21 -1.00
CA GLY A 67 -2.64 24.20 -0.10
C GLY A 67 -1.97 25.53 -0.41
N ARG A 68 -2.72 26.45 -1.02
CA ARG A 68 -2.36 27.87 -1.05
C ARG A 68 -1.95 28.29 0.36
N ALA A 69 -0.70 28.70 0.53
CA ALA A 69 -0.27 29.40 1.73
C ALA A 69 -1.10 30.69 1.85
N GLY A 70 -2.10 30.69 2.72
CA GLY A 70 -2.53 31.91 3.36
C GLY A 70 -1.38 32.33 4.26
N ALA A 71 -0.57 33.29 3.80
CA ALA A 71 0.48 33.90 4.59
C ALA A 71 -0.17 34.68 5.75
N GLY A 72 -0.33 34.00 6.88
CA GLY A 72 -0.74 34.59 8.14
C GLY A 72 0.25 34.19 9.23
N ALA A 73 1.22 35.07 9.48
CA ALA A 73 2.02 35.17 10.69
C ALA A 73 2.87 33.95 11.10
N ALA A 74 4.12 33.96 10.64
CA ALA A 74 5.23 33.33 11.36
C ALA A 74 5.31 33.95 12.75
N LEU A 75 5.19 33.09 13.76
CA LEU A 75 4.93 33.55 15.08
C LEU A 75 6.26 33.93 15.80
N LEU A 76 6.52 35.25 15.85
CA LEU A 76 6.81 35.96 17.12
C LEU A 76 5.61 35.84 18.07
N THR A 77 5.26 34.57 18.29
CA THR A 77 4.13 33.98 19.00
C THR A 77 4.27 32.43 18.88
N GLY A 78 5.50 31.89 18.81
CA GLY A 78 5.75 30.43 18.81
C GLY A 78 5.63 29.70 17.46
N ALA A 79 6.68 29.75 16.64
CA ALA A 79 6.83 28.88 15.48
C ALA A 79 7.13 27.42 15.91
N LEU A 80 6.10 26.65 16.26
CA LEU A 80 6.17 25.18 16.36
C LEU A 80 5.82 24.58 14.99
N TRP A 81 6.78 24.58 14.08
CA TRP A 81 6.66 23.80 12.86
C TRP A 81 6.85 22.32 13.22
N VAL A 82 5.77 21.58 13.44
CA VAL A 82 5.81 20.12 13.37
C VAL A 82 5.82 19.75 11.89
N CYS A 83 6.98 19.87 11.26
CA CYS A 83 7.21 19.33 9.94
C CYS A 83 7.36 17.80 10.04
N GLN A 84 6.27 17.06 10.22
CA GLN A 84 6.14 15.68 9.72
C GLN A 84 4.71 15.20 9.98
N GLU A 85 3.82 15.27 8.98
CA GLU A 85 2.71 14.32 8.98
C GLU A 85 3.32 12.95 8.74
N ASP A 86 3.51 12.20 9.82
CA ASP A 86 3.67 10.76 9.78
C ASP A 86 2.33 10.24 9.21
N ALA A 87 2.22 10.23 7.88
CA ALA A 87 0.99 9.86 7.19
C ALA A 87 0.46 8.56 7.82
N ARG A 88 -0.77 8.59 8.35
CA ARG A 88 -1.33 7.46 9.10
C ARG A 88 -1.27 6.17 8.29
N VAL A 89 -1.38 6.28 6.97
CA VAL A 89 -1.25 5.21 5.99
C VAL A 89 0.14 5.21 5.38
N ARG A 90 0.81 4.06 5.44
CA ARG A 90 2.15 3.85 4.86
C ARG A 90 2.21 2.55 4.09
N VAL A 91 2.81 2.60 2.91
CA VAL A 91 3.16 1.39 2.14
C VAL A 91 4.63 1.06 2.41
N LEU A 92 4.91 -0.20 2.73
CA LEU A 92 6.21 -0.71 3.14
C LEU A 92 6.65 -1.85 2.20
N ASP A 93 7.94 -2.16 2.23
CA ASP A 93 8.55 -3.28 1.48
C ASP A 93 8.15 -3.30 0.00
N GLY A 94 8.31 -2.14 -0.67
CA GLY A 94 8.02 -2.01 -2.10
C GLY A 94 6.57 -2.22 -2.52
N GLY A 95 5.61 -2.17 -1.58
CA GLY A 95 4.20 -2.43 -1.88
C GLY A 95 3.63 -3.63 -1.15
N ARG A 96 4.46 -4.52 -0.59
CA ARG A 96 3.97 -5.78 0.00
C ARG A 96 3.09 -5.56 1.24
N PHE A 97 3.41 -4.57 2.05
CA PHE A 97 2.68 -4.31 3.30
C PHE A 97 2.07 -2.91 3.31
N LEU A 98 0.78 -2.84 3.62
CA LEU A 98 0.08 -1.59 3.91
C LEU A 98 -0.11 -1.47 5.42
N ARG A 99 0.34 -0.38 6.01
CA ARG A 99 0.29 -0.13 7.45
C ARG A 99 -0.51 1.13 7.76
N LEU A 100 -1.54 0.99 8.60
CA LEU A 100 -2.36 2.08 9.10
C LEU A 100 -2.18 2.21 10.61
N ARG A 101 -1.79 3.39 11.08
CA ARG A 101 -1.62 3.71 12.51
C ARG A 101 -2.82 4.49 13.03
N ALA A 102 -3.12 4.31 14.32
CA ALA A 102 -4.17 5.04 15.02
C ALA A 102 -5.51 4.92 14.29
N LEU A 103 -5.99 3.69 14.07
CA LEU A 103 -7.22 3.45 13.33
C LEU A 103 -8.40 4.18 13.95
N LEU A 104 -9.24 4.75 13.10
CA LEU A 104 -10.51 5.35 13.45
C LEU A 104 -11.64 4.38 13.09
N ARG A 105 -12.76 4.45 13.83
CA ARG A 105 -14.00 3.74 13.44
C ARG A 105 -14.46 4.07 12.01
N THR A 106 -14.06 5.22 11.48
CA THR A 106 -14.36 5.65 10.10
C THR A 106 -13.46 4.99 9.06
N ASP A 107 -12.40 4.30 9.47
CA ASP A 107 -11.50 3.60 8.56
C ASP A 107 -12.07 2.22 8.12
N SER A 108 -13.16 1.76 8.77
CA SER A 108 -13.91 0.56 8.41
C SER A 108 -14.36 0.62 6.94
N SER A 109 -13.73 -0.17 6.09
CA SER A 109 -13.89 -0.07 4.63
C SER A 109 -13.23 -1.24 3.90
N GLU A 110 -13.39 -1.27 2.58
CA GLU A 110 -12.73 -2.24 1.71
C GLU A 110 -11.37 -1.72 1.23
N PHE A 111 -10.34 -2.54 1.43
CA PHE A 111 -9.00 -2.35 0.88
C PHE A 111 -8.75 -3.41 -0.18
N SER A 112 -7.99 -3.08 -1.22
CA SER A 112 -7.53 -4.07 -2.19
C SER A 112 -6.06 -3.86 -2.52
N CYS A 113 -5.34 -4.95 -2.74
CA CYS A 113 -4.03 -4.91 -3.36
C CYS A 113 -4.11 -5.50 -4.76
N THR A 114 -3.42 -4.90 -5.71
CA THR A 114 -3.25 -5.41 -7.08
C THR A 114 -1.78 -5.65 -7.32
N ALA A 115 -1.43 -6.91 -7.61
CA ALA A 115 -0.08 -7.31 -7.99
C ALA A 115 -0.03 -7.55 -9.50
N SER A 116 0.86 -6.86 -10.20
CA SER A 116 1.00 -6.95 -11.66
C SER A 116 2.44 -7.21 -12.08
N ASN A 117 2.64 -7.99 -13.14
CA ASN A 117 3.92 -8.13 -13.82
C ASN A 117 3.71 -8.18 -15.34
N ALA A 118 4.79 -8.37 -16.10
CA ALA A 118 4.72 -8.40 -17.57
C ALA A 118 3.81 -9.51 -18.16
N LEU A 119 3.44 -10.51 -17.36
CA LEU A 119 2.63 -11.65 -17.76
C LEU A 119 1.17 -11.57 -17.28
N GLY A 120 0.81 -10.62 -16.42
CA GLY A 120 -0.57 -10.44 -15.97
C GLY A 120 -0.73 -9.65 -14.68
N SER A 121 -1.93 -9.72 -14.11
CA SER A 121 -2.28 -9.07 -12.86
C SER A 121 -3.28 -9.89 -12.05
N THR A 122 -3.19 -9.80 -10.73
CA THR A 122 -4.14 -10.41 -9.79
C THR A 122 -4.38 -9.47 -8.62
N SER A 123 -5.53 -9.60 -7.96
CA SER A 123 -5.92 -8.71 -6.87
C SER A 123 -6.47 -9.48 -5.67
N LEU A 124 -6.25 -8.96 -4.47
CA LEU A 124 -6.78 -9.49 -3.22
C LEU A 124 -7.56 -8.40 -2.48
N ARG A 125 -8.72 -8.75 -1.94
CA ARG A 125 -9.62 -7.84 -1.23
C ARG A 125 -9.63 -8.11 0.27
N PHE A 126 -9.74 -7.03 1.04
CA PHE A 126 -9.83 -7.04 2.49
C PHE A 126 -11.04 -6.22 2.91
N HIS A 127 -11.87 -6.77 3.78
CA HIS A 127 -12.93 -6.05 4.45
C HIS A 127 -12.47 -5.77 5.88
N VAL A 128 -12.21 -4.50 6.19
CA VAL A 128 -11.71 -4.08 7.50
C VAL A 128 -12.85 -3.50 8.30
N ASP A 129 -13.06 -4.04 9.50
CA ASP A 129 -14.01 -3.53 10.50
C ASP A 129 -13.25 -3.04 11.73
N VAL A 130 -13.42 -1.76 12.05
CA VAL A 130 -12.83 -1.11 13.21
C VAL A 130 -13.89 -0.92 14.28
N HIS A 131 -13.72 -1.59 15.43
CA HIS A 131 -14.59 -1.45 16.60
C HIS A 131 -13.88 -0.67 17.71
N GLY A 132 -14.60 -0.26 18.75
CA GLY A 132 -13.97 0.39 19.91
C GLY A 132 -14.96 0.66 21.00
#